data_AF-A0A6B1FS48-F1
#
_entry.id   AF-A0A6B1FS48-F1
#
_cell.length_a   1.000
_cell.length_b   1.000
_cell.length_c   1.000
_cell.angle_alpha   90.00
_cell.angle_beta   90.00
_cell.angle_gamma   90.00
#
_symmetry.space_group_name_H-M   'P 1'
#
loop_
_entity.id
_entity.type
_entity.pdbx_description
1 polymer ?
#
loop_
_entity_poly.entity_id
_entity_poly.type
_entity_poly.pdbx_seq_one_letter_code
_entity_poly.pdbx_strand_id
1 'polypeptide(L)'
;MTNRMNRRMGHQEDETPGVDDRALETLDFSGDVVVSRPILQGWRAPRLEPGLSPADEADWGQVVASMEDRYFEPGFHWDVLPDGTIAYSDSTAYAIKLASPDGSVTDELRRPLSPEPVSARIRRATIAYHLERLEERLERPPSTGLPFMAPDPEGRRQRIRERGFYHEIPVVRRLKATWNGGLWIQRRGEDPWDDDGPIDVFNADREYLGTLSAGAPVMPVAFGPDGLVVHLVRDELDVPTLVVSRLTSARPPPRPRRRSPSRRAATAPPGAR
;
A
#
# COMPACT_ATOMS: atom_id res chain seq x y z
N MET A 1 55.37 -13.15 36.97
CA MET A 1 55.30 -12.44 35.67
C MET A 1 55.39 -13.49 34.58
N THR A 2 54.24 -13.91 34.05
CA THR A 2 54.17 -14.76 32.84
C THR A 2 52.80 -14.58 32.19
N ASN A 3 52.88 -14.44 30.87
CA ASN A 3 51.83 -14.17 29.89
C ASN A 3 50.61 -15.10 29.94
N ARG A 4 49.41 -14.55 29.74
CA ARG A 4 48.29 -15.25 29.09
C ARG A 4 47.32 -14.28 28.41
N MET A 5 47.76 -13.76 27.26
CA MET A 5 46.89 -13.30 26.18
C MET A 5 46.38 -14.54 25.44
N ASN A 6 45.05 -14.70 25.35
CA ASN A 6 44.28 -14.94 24.13
C ASN A 6 42.91 -15.54 24.45
N ARG A 7 41.97 -15.26 23.52
CA ARG A 7 40.64 -15.86 23.31
C ARG A 7 39.48 -15.21 24.06
N ARG A 8 38.85 -14.24 23.38
CA ARG A 8 37.50 -14.42 22.80
C ARG A 8 37.24 -13.27 21.82
N MET A 9 37.53 -13.51 20.53
CA MET A 9 36.79 -12.85 19.47
C MET A 9 35.37 -13.42 19.55
N GLY A 10 34.42 -12.60 19.96
CA GLY A 10 33.02 -12.85 19.67
C GLY A 10 32.82 -12.58 18.19
N HIS A 11 32.68 -13.66 17.41
CA HIS A 11 31.88 -13.58 16.19
C HIS A 11 30.47 -13.24 16.66
N GLN A 12 30.13 -11.96 16.59
CA GLN A 12 28.75 -11.54 16.47
C GLN A 12 28.37 -12.03 15.07
N GLU A 13 27.75 -13.21 15.04
CA GLU A 13 27.09 -13.71 13.84
C GLU A 13 26.13 -12.60 13.44
N ASP A 14 26.39 -12.00 12.27
CA ASP A 14 25.42 -11.20 11.54
C ASP A 14 24.24 -12.13 11.21
N GLU A 15 23.40 -12.39 12.20
CA GLU A 15 21.97 -12.56 11.96
C GLU A 15 21.59 -11.32 11.18
N THR A 16 21.49 -11.44 9.86
CA THR A 16 20.74 -10.46 9.09
C THR A 16 19.30 -10.74 9.52
N PRO A 17 18.70 -9.93 10.42
CA PRO A 17 17.30 -10.11 10.73
C PRO A 17 16.57 -10.08 9.40
N GLY A 18 15.73 -11.07 9.14
CA GLY A 18 14.93 -11.10 7.92
C GLY A 18 14.28 -9.74 7.72
N VAL A 19 14.35 -9.20 6.51
CA VAL A 19 13.84 -7.85 6.19
C VAL A 19 12.38 -7.79 6.66
N ASP A 20 12.12 -7.04 7.74
CA ASP A 20 10.76 -6.81 8.21
C ASP A 20 10.07 -5.91 7.19
N ASP A 21 9.13 -6.46 6.43
CA ASP A 21 8.36 -5.77 5.40
C ASP A 21 7.45 -4.65 5.97
N ARG A 22 7.41 -4.51 7.30
CA ARG A 22 6.67 -3.46 8.01
C ARG A 22 7.57 -2.46 8.75
N ALA A 23 8.89 -2.60 8.68
CA ALA A 23 9.81 -1.63 9.26
C ALA A 23 10.26 -0.60 8.21
N LEU A 24 10.29 0.67 8.60
CA LEU A 24 10.98 1.73 7.87
C LEU A 24 12.21 2.14 8.65
N GLU A 25 13.33 2.18 7.96
CA GLU A 25 14.61 2.58 8.53
C GLU A 25 15.23 3.71 7.69
N THR A 26 15.95 4.58 8.38
CA THR A 26 16.85 5.55 7.72
C THR A 26 18.24 4.91 7.63
N LEU A 27 18.86 5.06 6.47
CA LEU A 27 20.25 4.67 6.26
C LEU A 27 21.11 5.94 6.15
N ASP A 28 22.06 6.10 7.06
CA ASP A 28 23.05 7.17 7.04
C ASP A 28 24.32 6.68 6.33
N PHE A 29 24.65 7.36 5.22
CA PHE A 29 25.83 7.09 4.38
C PHE A 29 26.93 8.16 4.54
N SER A 30 26.83 9.05 5.51
CA SER A 30 27.79 10.16 5.69
C SER A 30 29.17 9.75 6.21
N GLY A 31 29.31 8.52 6.73
CA GLY A 31 30.57 7.97 7.24
C GLY A 31 31.01 6.67 6.56
N ASP A 32 32.13 6.10 7.03
CA ASP A 32 32.70 4.86 6.51
C ASP A 32 31.88 3.59 6.86
N VAL A 33 30.88 3.75 7.73
CA VAL A 33 29.98 2.69 8.17
C VAL A 33 28.55 3.14 7.91
N VAL A 34 27.75 2.29 7.26
CA VAL A 34 26.32 2.52 7.08
C VAL A 34 25.63 2.31 8.42
N VAL A 35 24.95 3.34 8.92
CA VAL A 35 24.17 3.25 10.15
C VAL A 35 22.69 3.17 9.79
N SER A 36 22.03 2.07 10.17
CA SER A 36 20.58 1.94 10.07
C SER A 36 19.91 2.39 11.37
N ARG A 37 18.78 3.10 11.27
CA ARG A 37 17.94 3.50 12.40
C ARG A 37 16.47 3.28 12.08
N PRO A 38 15.73 2.48 12.86
CA PRO A 38 14.30 2.32 12.68
C PRO A 38 13.59 3.65 12.97
N ILE A 39 12.74 4.06 12.03
CA ILE A 39 11.90 5.26 12.12
C ILE A 39 10.49 4.85 12.49
N LEU A 40 9.98 3.79 11.85
CA LEU A 40 8.59 3.41 11.96
C LEU A 40 8.44 1.89 11.90
N GLN A 41 7.54 1.39 12.74
CA GLN A 41 7.10 0.01 12.71
C GLN A 41 5.60 -0.01 12.39
N GLY A 42 5.24 -0.48 11.20
CA GLY A 42 3.86 -0.71 10.81
C GLY A 42 3.23 -1.75 11.73
N TRP A 43 1.97 -1.51 12.10
CA TRP A 43 1.22 -2.48 12.89
C TRP A 43 1.13 -3.83 12.17
N ARG A 44 1.24 -4.94 12.91
CA ARG A 44 1.04 -6.31 12.42
C ARG A 44 0.02 -6.99 13.32
N ALA A 45 -0.82 -7.85 12.74
CA ALA A 45 -1.73 -8.65 13.54
C ALA A 45 -0.93 -9.55 14.49
N PRO A 46 -1.28 -9.63 15.78
CA PRO A 46 -0.64 -10.57 16.68
C PRO A 46 -0.72 -11.98 16.12
N ARG A 47 0.45 -12.59 15.92
CA ARG A 47 0.56 -13.99 15.54
C ARG A 47 0.62 -14.80 16.83
N LEU A 48 -0.13 -15.90 16.86
CA LEU A 48 0.17 -16.94 17.85
C LEU A 48 1.49 -17.52 17.38
N GLU A 49 2.56 -17.34 18.16
CA GLU A 49 3.81 -18.05 17.92
C GLU A 49 3.46 -19.52 17.74
N PRO A 50 3.74 -20.12 16.56
CA PRO A 50 3.57 -21.55 16.42
C PRO A 50 4.44 -22.17 17.51
N GLY A 51 3.86 -23.02 18.36
CA GLY A 51 4.63 -23.82 19.30
C GLY A 51 5.46 -24.78 18.47
N LEU A 52 6.60 -24.33 17.97
CA LEU A 52 7.48 -25.10 17.11
C LEU A 52 7.97 -26.30 17.92
N SER A 53 7.51 -27.48 17.53
CA SER A 53 8.09 -28.74 17.99
C SER A 53 9.44 -28.91 17.31
N PRO A 54 10.44 -29.58 17.93
CA PRO A 54 11.71 -29.93 17.27
C PRO A 54 11.54 -30.74 15.97
N ALA A 55 10.35 -31.31 15.73
CA ALA A 55 10.00 -31.98 14.48
C ALA A 55 9.68 -31.02 13.32
N ASP A 56 9.26 -29.77 13.62
CA ASP A 56 8.90 -28.75 12.64
C ASP A 56 10.14 -28.03 12.06
N GLU A 57 11.30 -28.20 12.70
CA GLU A 57 12.60 -27.64 12.29
C GLU A 57 13.15 -28.28 11.01
N ALA A 58 12.62 -29.45 10.60
CA ALA A 58 12.99 -30.14 9.38
C ALA A 58 12.23 -29.65 8.13
N ASP A 59 11.15 -28.87 8.29
CA ASP A 59 10.33 -28.33 7.20
C ASP A 59 10.16 -26.81 7.30
N TRP A 60 11.28 -26.10 7.14
CA TRP A 60 11.31 -24.63 7.07
C TRP A 60 10.35 -24.06 6.00
N GLY A 61 10.04 -24.83 4.95
CA GLY A 61 9.08 -24.42 3.91
C GLY A 61 7.65 -24.34 4.44
N GLN A 62 7.24 -25.27 5.32
CA GLN A 62 5.94 -25.27 5.97
C GLN A 62 5.85 -24.22 7.09
N VAL A 63 6.95 -23.95 7.82
CA VAL A 63 7.02 -22.87 8.83
C VAL A 63 6.90 -21.49 8.18
N VAL A 64 7.61 -21.22 7.08
CA VAL A 64 7.48 -19.96 6.32
C VAL A 64 6.08 -19.83 5.68
N ALA A 65 5.48 -20.95 5.22
CA ALA A 65 4.10 -20.95 4.74
C ALA A 65 3.07 -20.72 5.88
N SER A 66 3.35 -21.14 7.11
CA SER A 66 2.52 -20.84 8.29
C SER A 66 2.63 -19.39 8.77
N MET A 67 3.67 -18.69 8.32
CA MET A 67 3.82 -17.23 8.46
C MET A 67 3.12 -16.45 7.33
N GLU A 68 2.45 -17.12 6.39
CA GLU A 68 1.67 -16.47 5.32
C GLU A 68 0.60 -15.57 5.95
N ASP A 69 0.60 -14.29 5.54
CA ASP A 69 -0.37 -13.30 5.98
C ASP A 69 -1.79 -13.85 5.81
N ARG A 70 -2.69 -13.60 6.75
CA ARG A 70 -4.09 -13.99 6.57
C ARG A 70 -4.66 -13.30 5.33
N TYR A 71 -5.65 -13.91 4.67
CA TYR A 71 -6.43 -13.16 3.70
C TYR A 71 -6.98 -11.90 4.34
N PHE A 72 -6.85 -10.78 3.64
CA PHE A 72 -7.27 -9.46 4.10
C PHE A 72 -6.56 -8.94 5.35
N GLU A 73 -5.42 -9.52 5.74
CA GLU A 73 -4.55 -8.85 6.72
C GLU A 73 -4.12 -7.49 6.15
N PRO A 74 -4.26 -6.38 6.90
CA PRO A 74 -3.90 -5.08 6.38
C PRO A 74 -2.41 -5.04 6.05
N GLY A 75 -2.11 -4.60 4.83
CA GLY A 75 -0.74 -4.35 4.40
C GLY A 75 -0.17 -3.08 5.03
N PHE A 76 1.13 -2.90 4.90
CA PHE A 76 1.82 -1.67 5.25
C PHE A 76 2.11 -0.88 3.98
N HIS A 77 1.23 0.08 3.67
CA HIS A 77 1.35 0.94 2.50
C HIS A 77 1.93 2.27 2.91
N TRP A 78 3.01 2.71 2.28
CA TRP A 78 3.67 3.97 2.63
C TRP A 78 4.26 4.64 1.40
N ASP A 79 4.47 5.95 1.50
CA ASP A 79 5.27 6.73 0.56
C ASP A 79 5.81 8.00 1.26
N VAL A 80 6.80 8.65 0.66
CA VAL A 80 7.49 9.81 1.24
C VAL A 80 7.14 11.07 0.46
N LEU A 81 6.73 12.09 1.20
CA LEU A 81 6.43 13.41 0.67
C LEU A 81 7.72 14.22 0.41
N PRO A 82 7.69 15.26 -0.44
CA PRO A 82 8.88 16.05 -0.77
C PRO A 82 9.56 16.74 0.42
N ASP A 83 8.84 16.96 1.52
CA ASP A 83 9.34 17.54 2.77
C ASP A 83 9.95 16.48 3.73
N GLY A 84 9.95 15.20 3.33
CA GLY A 84 10.41 14.08 4.14
C GLY A 84 9.33 13.47 5.04
N THR A 85 8.11 14.03 5.07
CA THR A 85 6.99 13.44 5.81
C THR A 85 6.65 12.06 5.22
N ILE A 86 6.47 11.07 6.09
CA ILE A 86 6.09 9.71 5.71
C ILE A 86 4.57 9.60 5.80
N ALA A 87 3.91 9.34 4.68
CA ALA A 87 2.49 8.99 4.66
C ALA A 87 2.36 7.47 4.67
N TYR A 88 1.54 6.91 5.56
CA TYR A 88 1.37 5.46 5.63
C TYR A 88 -0.01 5.00 6.11
N SER A 89 -0.36 3.76 5.77
CA SER A 89 -1.54 3.02 6.21
C SER A 89 -1.13 1.62 6.63
N ASP A 90 -1.50 1.23 7.84
CA ASP A 90 -1.18 -0.06 8.48
C ASP A 90 -2.41 -0.73 9.09
N SER A 91 -3.61 -0.28 8.72
CA SER A 91 -4.88 -0.72 9.29
C SER A 91 -5.88 -1.12 8.20
N THR A 92 -7.02 -1.70 8.59
CA THR A 92 -8.12 -2.01 7.67
C THR A 92 -8.91 -0.77 7.26
N ALA A 93 -8.91 0.28 8.08
CA ALA A 93 -9.69 1.49 7.87
C ALA A 93 -9.08 2.44 6.83
N TYR A 94 -9.88 3.39 6.37
CA TYR A 94 -9.36 4.55 5.66
C TYR A 94 -8.71 5.52 6.66
N ALA A 95 -7.45 5.24 6.99
CA ALA A 95 -6.63 6.00 7.92
C ALA A 95 -5.21 6.12 7.35
N ILE A 96 -4.87 7.31 6.84
CA ILE A 96 -3.51 7.59 6.38
C ILE A 96 -2.84 8.47 7.43
N LYS A 97 -1.90 7.89 8.16
CA LYS A 97 -1.10 8.59 9.15
C LYS A 97 0.02 9.35 8.44
N LEU A 98 0.28 10.57 8.88
CA LEU A 98 1.39 11.40 8.45
C LEU A 98 2.38 11.45 9.61
N ALA A 99 3.59 10.93 9.38
CA ALA A 99 4.66 10.95 10.36
C ALA A 99 5.80 11.85 9.89
N SER A 100 6.37 12.60 10.83
CA SER A 100 7.62 13.32 10.63
C SER A 100 8.75 12.34 10.28
N PRO A 101 9.90 12.83 9.75
CA PRO A 101 11.07 12.00 9.48
C PRO A 101 11.64 11.26 10.70
N ASP A 102 11.29 11.67 11.91
CA ASP A 102 11.66 11.01 13.17
C ASP A 102 10.68 9.91 13.61
N GLY A 103 9.62 9.66 12.82
CA GLY A 103 8.59 8.65 13.08
C GLY A 103 7.41 9.14 13.93
N SER A 104 7.44 10.37 14.44
CA SER A 104 6.33 10.92 15.21
C SER A 104 5.12 11.21 14.32
N VAL A 105 3.96 10.62 14.64
CA VAL A 105 2.71 10.88 13.91
C VAL A 105 2.23 12.30 14.23
N THR A 106 2.14 13.14 13.20
CA THR A 106 1.75 14.56 13.32
C THR A 106 0.31 14.82 12.91
N ASP A 107 -0.23 14.01 12.00
CA ASP A 107 -1.59 14.17 11.48
C ASP A 107 -2.15 12.83 10.95
N GLU A 108 -3.46 12.77 10.71
CA GLU A 108 -4.14 11.60 10.17
C GLU A 108 -5.28 11.98 9.24
N LEU A 109 -5.19 11.54 7.98
CA LEU A 109 -6.24 11.71 6.98
C LEU A 109 -7.26 10.58 7.10
N ARG A 110 -8.52 10.97 7.30
CA ARG A 110 -9.65 10.05 7.46
C ARG A 110 -10.74 10.34 6.44
N ARG A 111 -11.40 9.28 5.98
CA ARG A 111 -12.65 9.32 5.22
C ARG A 111 -13.71 8.49 5.97
N PRO A 112 -15.01 8.81 5.86
CA PRO A 112 -16.08 8.00 6.46
C PRO A 112 -16.34 6.74 5.61
N LEU A 113 -15.31 5.91 5.45
CA LEU A 113 -15.35 4.64 4.74
C LEU A 113 -14.96 3.53 5.72
N SER A 114 -15.94 2.73 6.10
CA SER A 114 -15.75 1.66 7.07
C SER A 114 -15.26 0.38 6.40
N PRO A 115 -14.32 -0.36 7.01
CA PRO A 115 -13.98 -1.72 6.60
C PRO A 115 -15.21 -2.62 6.59
N GLU A 116 -15.23 -3.56 5.65
CA GLU A 116 -16.29 -4.55 5.58
C GLU A 116 -15.90 -5.81 6.38
N PRO A 117 -16.75 -6.30 7.31
CA PRO A 117 -16.49 -7.54 8.01
C PRO A 117 -16.44 -8.75 7.07
N VAL A 118 -15.49 -9.65 7.33
CA VAL A 118 -15.31 -10.87 6.53
C VAL A 118 -16.37 -11.91 6.89
N SER A 119 -17.46 -11.91 6.13
CA SER A 119 -18.54 -12.90 6.26
C SER A 119 -18.14 -14.28 5.72
N ALA A 120 -18.89 -15.33 6.09
CA ALA A 120 -18.71 -16.67 5.55
C ALA A 120 -18.89 -16.73 4.01
N ARG A 121 -19.74 -15.86 3.45
CA ARG A 121 -19.91 -15.74 1.99
C ARG A 121 -18.63 -15.24 1.34
N ILE A 122 -18.02 -14.19 1.90
CA ILE A 122 -16.76 -13.61 1.42
C ILE A 122 -15.66 -14.66 1.49
N ARG A 123 -15.51 -15.37 2.61
CA ARG A 123 -14.50 -16.44 2.76
C ARG A 123 -14.56 -17.48 1.65
N ARG A 124 -15.77 -18.00 1.37
CA ARG A 124 -15.96 -19.00 0.30
C ARG A 124 -15.64 -18.43 -1.08
N ALA A 125 -16.07 -17.19 -1.36
CA ALA A 125 -15.80 -16.54 -2.64
C ALA A 125 -14.31 -16.28 -2.86
N THR A 126 -13.60 -15.83 -1.81
CA THR A 126 -12.14 -15.63 -1.85
C THR A 126 -11.40 -16.94 -2.11
N ILE A 127 -11.74 -18.02 -1.39
CA ILE A 127 -11.15 -19.34 -1.62
C ILE A 127 -11.40 -19.79 -3.08
N ALA A 128 -12.63 -19.68 -3.56
CA ALA A 128 -12.98 -20.05 -4.93
C ALA A 128 -12.18 -19.27 -5.97
N TYR A 129 -12.11 -17.94 -5.84
CA TYR A 129 -11.31 -17.07 -6.72
C TYR A 129 -9.82 -17.48 -6.76
N HIS A 130 -9.22 -17.75 -5.59
CA HIS A 130 -7.81 -18.15 -5.55
C HIS A 130 -7.57 -19.55 -6.12
N LEU A 131 -8.50 -20.49 -5.94
CA LEU A 131 -8.43 -21.81 -6.56
C LEU A 131 -8.53 -21.72 -8.08
N GLU A 132 -9.49 -20.96 -8.60
CA GLU A 132 -9.67 -20.71 -10.03
C GLU A 132 -8.40 -20.08 -10.65
N ARG A 133 -7.87 -19.02 -10.03
CA ARG A 133 -6.63 -18.38 -10.49
C ARG A 133 -5.41 -19.31 -10.44
N LEU A 134 -5.37 -20.25 -9.49
CA LEU A 134 -4.33 -21.27 -9.44
C LEU A 134 -4.48 -22.27 -10.61
N GLU A 135 -5.70 -22.68 -10.93
CA GLU A 135 -6.01 -23.57 -12.05
C GLU A 135 -5.64 -22.93 -13.39
N GLU A 136 -6.04 -21.68 -13.63
CA GLU A 136 -5.63 -20.93 -14.82
C GLU A 136 -4.10 -20.86 -14.99
N ARG A 137 -3.38 -20.65 -13.88
CA ARG A 137 -1.91 -20.61 -13.90
C ARG A 137 -1.28 -21.97 -14.18
N LEU A 138 -1.93 -23.06 -13.77
CA LEU A 138 -1.46 -24.43 -14.02
C LEU A 138 -1.68 -24.86 -15.48
N GLU A 139 -2.71 -24.32 -16.13
CA GLU A 139 -3.02 -24.58 -17.54
C GLU A 139 -2.08 -23.83 -18.49
N ARG A 140 -1.48 -22.71 -18.05
CA ARG A 140 -0.50 -21.97 -18.86
C ARG A 140 0.80 -22.77 -18.97
N PRO A 141 1.36 -22.92 -20.20
CA PRO A 141 2.63 -23.60 -20.38
C PRO A 141 3.73 -22.88 -19.58
N PRO A 142 4.67 -23.63 -18.97
CA PRO A 142 5.75 -23.03 -18.21
C PRO A 142 6.53 -22.06 -19.09
N SER A 143 6.66 -20.81 -18.66
CA SER A 143 7.55 -19.85 -19.31
C SER A 143 8.98 -20.40 -19.24
N THR A 144 9.58 -20.62 -20.39
CA THR A 144 10.96 -21.11 -20.58
C THR A 144 11.95 -20.47 -19.59
N GLY A 145 12.66 -21.28 -18.80
CA GLY A 145 14.00 -20.87 -18.33
C GLY A 145 14.45 -21.22 -16.92
N LEU A 146 13.62 -21.74 -16.01
CA LEU A 146 14.11 -22.09 -14.66
C LEU A 146 13.74 -23.52 -14.24
N PRO A 147 14.72 -24.36 -13.82
CA PRO A 147 14.46 -25.67 -13.24
C PRO A 147 14.11 -25.47 -11.76
N PHE A 148 12.81 -25.31 -11.45
CA PHE A 148 12.34 -25.41 -10.07
C PHE A 148 11.28 -26.50 -9.96
N MET A 149 11.30 -27.18 -8.82
CA MET A 149 10.46 -28.31 -8.42
C MET A 149 9.10 -28.38 -9.12
N ALA A 150 8.71 -29.58 -9.56
CA ALA A 150 7.35 -29.85 -10.01
C ALA A 150 6.38 -29.27 -8.97
N PRO A 151 5.54 -28.32 -9.35
CA PRO A 151 4.92 -27.46 -8.36
C PRO A 151 3.73 -28.20 -7.76
N ASP A 152 3.84 -28.73 -6.54
CA ASP A 152 2.79 -29.51 -5.84
C ASP A 152 1.45 -28.76 -5.92
N PRO A 153 0.54 -29.18 -6.82
CA PRO A 153 -0.70 -28.46 -7.04
C PRO A 153 -1.63 -28.67 -5.85
N GLU A 154 -1.64 -29.86 -5.24
CA GLU A 154 -2.56 -30.17 -4.16
C GLU A 154 -2.15 -29.49 -2.85
N GLY A 155 -0.86 -29.46 -2.51
CA GLY A 155 -0.37 -28.67 -1.39
C GLY A 155 -0.69 -27.18 -1.55
N ARG A 156 -0.63 -26.63 -2.77
CA ARG A 156 -1.04 -25.23 -3.03
C ARG A 156 -2.54 -25.01 -2.86
N ARG A 157 -3.39 -25.94 -3.34
CA ARG A 157 -4.83 -25.88 -3.10
C ARG A 157 -5.17 -25.97 -1.62
N GLN A 158 -4.49 -26.86 -0.89
CA GLN A 158 -4.70 -27.01 0.55
C GLN A 158 -4.32 -25.73 1.30
N ARG A 159 -3.17 -25.11 0.97
CA ARG A 159 -2.79 -23.81 1.54
C ARG A 159 -3.85 -22.73 1.30
N ILE A 160 -4.41 -22.63 0.09
CA ILE A 160 -5.49 -21.67 -0.20
C ILE A 160 -6.72 -21.90 0.69
N ARG A 161 -7.10 -23.15 0.94
CA ARG A 161 -8.28 -23.50 1.76
C ARG A 161 -8.05 -23.27 3.26
N GLU A 162 -6.85 -23.57 3.74
CA GLU A 162 -6.49 -23.51 5.16
C GLU A 162 -6.03 -22.11 5.59
N ARG A 163 -5.66 -21.25 4.63
CA ARG A 163 -5.21 -19.89 4.92
C ARG A 163 -6.27 -19.14 5.73
N GLY A 164 -5.82 -18.59 6.85
CA GLY A 164 -6.66 -17.82 7.75
C GLY A 164 -7.19 -16.55 7.10
N PHE A 165 -8.21 -15.95 7.72
CA PHE A 165 -8.76 -14.66 7.31
C PHE A 165 -8.61 -13.66 8.45
N TYR A 166 -8.25 -12.43 8.12
CA TYR A 166 -8.47 -11.30 8.99
C TYR A 166 -9.98 -11.04 9.12
N HIS A 167 -10.39 -10.32 10.16
CA HIS A 167 -11.82 -10.17 10.49
C HIS A 167 -12.53 -9.11 9.62
N GLU A 168 -11.77 -8.26 8.95
CA GLU A 168 -12.24 -7.16 8.11
C GLU A 168 -11.44 -7.08 6.81
N ILE A 169 -12.02 -6.47 5.78
CA ILE A 169 -11.38 -6.22 4.50
C ILE A 169 -10.77 -4.81 4.48
N PRO A 170 -9.45 -4.67 4.21
CA PRO A 170 -8.80 -3.38 4.10
C PRO A 170 -9.41 -2.49 3.01
N VAL A 171 -9.67 -1.23 3.37
CA VAL A 171 -10.18 -0.19 2.47
C VAL A 171 -9.06 0.35 1.57
N VAL A 172 -7.88 0.64 2.13
CA VAL A 172 -6.72 1.16 1.40
C VAL A 172 -5.93 0.00 0.81
N ARG A 173 -5.57 0.10 -0.48
CA ARG A 173 -4.79 -0.92 -1.22
C ARG A 173 -3.46 -0.42 -1.73
N ARG A 174 -3.38 0.87 -2.08
CA ARG A 174 -2.13 1.53 -2.44
C ARG A 174 -2.17 2.98 -2.02
N LEU A 175 -0.98 3.52 -1.76
CA LEU A 175 -0.75 4.91 -1.42
C LEU A 175 0.43 5.40 -2.26
N LYS A 176 0.30 6.60 -2.83
CA LYS A 176 1.40 7.28 -3.51
C LYS A 176 1.45 8.76 -3.16
N ALA A 177 2.65 9.23 -2.86
CA ALA A 177 2.95 10.64 -2.72
C ALA A 177 3.30 11.22 -4.10
N THR A 178 2.88 12.47 -4.30
CA THR A 178 3.14 13.22 -5.52
C THR A 178 4.26 14.22 -5.29
N TRP A 179 4.96 14.62 -6.35
CA TRP A 179 6.10 15.54 -6.25
C TRP A 179 5.75 16.93 -5.72
N ASN A 180 4.49 17.36 -5.84
CA ASN A 180 3.99 18.62 -5.28
C ASN A 180 3.45 18.46 -3.85
N GLY A 181 3.64 17.30 -3.22
CA GLY A 181 3.21 17.04 -1.85
C GLY A 181 1.77 16.58 -1.71
N GLY A 182 1.01 16.35 -2.78
CA GLY A 182 -0.31 15.69 -2.70
C GLY A 182 -0.22 14.18 -2.49
N LEU A 183 -1.36 13.54 -2.24
CA LEU A 183 -1.47 12.08 -2.03
C LEU A 183 -2.54 11.48 -2.93
N TRP A 184 -2.25 10.30 -3.47
CA TRP A 184 -3.18 9.47 -4.22
C TRP A 184 -3.38 8.16 -3.46
N ILE A 185 -4.62 7.83 -3.13
CA ILE A 185 -4.97 6.69 -2.28
C ILE A 185 -5.89 5.76 -3.08
N GLN A 186 -5.38 4.61 -3.49
CA GLN A 186 -6.18 3.58 -4.14
C GLN A 186 -6.96 2.80 -3.09
N ARG A 187 -8.27 2.78 -3.26
CA ARG A 187 -9.16 1.96 -2.44
C ARG A 187 -9.31 0.56 -3.04
N ARG A 188 -9.84 -0.34 -2.24
CA ARG A 188 -10.37 -1.63 -2.69
C ARG A 188 -11.37 -1.43 -3.84
N GLY A 189 -11.32 -2.34 -4.79
CA GLY A 189 -12.33 -2.45 -5.85
C GLY A 189 -13.68 -2.93 -5.36
N GLU A 190 -14.51 -3.33 -6.32
CA GLU A 190 -15.84 -3.85 -6.05
C GLU A 190 -15.77 -5.18 -5.29
N ASP A 191 -14.89 -6.08 -5.75
CA ASP A 191 -14.65 -7.36 -5.10
C ASP A 191 -13.64 -7.27 -3.96
N PRO A 192 -13.75 -8.13 -2.92
CA PRO A 192 -12.84 -8.13 -1.77
C PRO A 192 -11.34 -8.29 -2.11
N TRP A 193 -11.05 -9.05 -3.16
CA TRP A 193 -9.70 -9.36 -3.67
C TRP A 193 -9.25 -8.44 -4.81
N ASP A 194 -10.08 -7.48 -5.21
CA ASP A 194 -9.76 -6.51 -6.24
C ASP A 194 -8.99 -5.32 -5.64
N ASP A 195 -7.76 -5.16 -6.11
CA ASP A 195 -6.87 -4.06 -5.69
C ASP A 195 -6.99 -2.83 -6.61
N ASP A 196 -7.73 -2.92 -7.72
CA ASP A 196 -7.85 -1.88 -8.73
C ASP A 196 -9.11 -1.01 -8.57
N GLY A 197 -9.36 -0.58 -7.33
CA GLY A 197 -10.48 0.29 -7.00
C GLY A 197 -10.26 1.78 -7.30
N PRO A 198 -11.26 2.63 -6.93
CA PRO A 198 -11.21 4.07 -7.13
C PRO A 198 -10.03 4.73 -6.41
N ILE A 199 -9.51 5.82 -6.98
CA ILE A 199 -8.36 6.55 -6.42
C ILE A 199 -8.82 7.89 -5.85
N ASP A 200 -8.68 8.07 -4.55
CA ASP A 200 -8.94 9.34 -3.88
C ASP A 200 -7.70 10.25 -4.00
N VAL A 201 -7.92 11.52 -4.35
CA VAL A 201 -6.83 12.48 -4.61
C VAL A 201 -6.89 13.63 -3.61
N PHE A 202 -5.74 13.94 -3.02
CA PHE A 202 -5.55 15.02 -2.06
C PHE A 202 -4.46 15.97 -2.54
N ASN A 203 -4.63 17.28 -2.31
CA ASN A 203 -3.58 18.26 -2.57
C ASN A 203 -2.53 18.29 -1.42
N ALA A 204 -1.54 19.17 -1.56
CA ALA A 204 -0.49 19.37 -0.57
C ALA A 204 -1.04 19.81 0.80
N ASP A 205 -2.08 20.63 0.78
CA ASP A 205 -2.80 21.12 1.97
C ASP A 205 -3.73 20.07 2.59
N ARG A 206 -3.69 18.84 2.08
CA ARG A 206 -4.50 17.69 2.53
C ARG A 206 -6.00 17.85 2.30
N GLU A 207 -6.39 18.79 1.44
CA GLU A 207 -7.76 18.91 0.98
C GLU A 207 -8.05 17.82 -0.06
N TYR A 208 -9.19 17.15 0.12
CA TYR A 208 -9.69 16.17 -0.82
C TYR A 208 -10.19 16.85 -2.10
N LEU A 209 -9.59 16.51 -3.24
CA LEU A 209 -9.90 17.07 -4.55
C LEU A 209 -10.98 16.28 -5.30
N GLY A 210 -11.14 15.00 -4.97
CA GLY A 210 -12.11 14.12 -5.62
C GLY A 210 -11.65 12.67 -5.69
N THR A 211 -12.47 11.84 -6.32
CA THR A 211 -12.18 10.42 -6.58
C THR A 211 -12.15 10.19 -8.08
N LEU A 212 -11.09 9.52 -8.54
CA LEU A 212 -10.98 8.97 -9.87
C LEU A 212 -11.62 7.58 -9.90
N SER A 213 -12.34 7.26 -10.98
CA SER A 213 -13.02 5.97 -11.12
C SER A 213 -12.02 4.82 -11.19
N ALA A 214 -12.48 3.62 -10.81
CA ALA A 214 -11.69 2.40 -10.96
C ALA A 214 -11.31 2.16 -12.44
N GLY A 215 -10.17 1.49 -12.66
CA GLY A 215 -9.69 1.09 -13.99
C GLY A 215 -9.04 2.19 -14.85
N ALA A 216 -9.40 3.48 -14.68
CA ALA A 216 -8.72 4.58 -15.39
C ALA A 216 -8.85 5.94 -14.67
N PRO A 217 -7.72 6.61 -14.34
CA PRO A 217 -6.35 6.18 -14.55
C PRO A 217 -5.94 5.07 -13.57
N VAL A 218 -5.03 4.20 -14.01
CA VAL A 218 -4.35 3.25 -13.13
C VAL A 218 -3.41 4.01 -12.20
N MET A 219 -3.26 3.54 -10.96
CA MET A 219 -2.32 4.13 -9.99
C MET A 219 -0.90 4.19 -10.59
N PRO A 220 -0.27 5.39 -10.69
CA PRO A 220 1.11 5.51 -11.14
C PRO A 220 2.08 4.77 -10.22
N VAL A 221 3.17 4.26 -10.78
CA VAL A 221 4.25 3.66 -9.98
C VAL A 221 5.12 4.74 -9.32
N ALA A 222 5.20 5.92 -9.93
CA ALA A 222 5.92 7.08 -9.41
C ALA A 222 5.37 8.41 -9.96
N PHE A 223 5.59 9.48 -9.21
CA PHE A 223 5.35 10.87 -9.61
C PHE A 223 6.69 11.62 -9.66
N GLY A 224 6.89 12.41 -10.70
CA GLY A 224 8.07 13.26 -10.90
C GLY A 224 7.71 14.76 -10.89
N PRO A 225 8.73 15.61 -11.06
CA PRO A 225 8.53 17.06 -11.16
C PRO A 225 7.65 17.45 -12.36
N ASP A 226 7.11 18.66 -12.33
CA ASP A 226 6.31 19.26 -13.42
C ASP A 226 5.10 18.42 -13.88
N GLY A 227 4.53 17.63 -12.96
CA GLY A 227 3.38 16.77 -13.22
C GLY A 227 3.72 15.51 -14.02
N LEU A 228 5.00 15.12 -14.10
CA LEU A 228 5.39 13.85 -14.71
C LEU A 228 4.86 12.68 -13.87
N VAL A 229 4.39 11.64 -14.54
CA VAL A 229 3.94 10.39 -13.93
C VAL A 229 4.47 9.20 -14.71
N VAL A 230 4.83 8.15 -13.98
CA VAL A 230 5.33 6.90 -14.55
C VAL A 230 4.29 5.81 -14.32
N HIS A 231 3.91 5.13 -15.39
CA HIS A 231 3.09 3.93 -15.35
C HIS A 231 3.90 2.73 -15.81
N LEU A 232 3.66 1.57 -15.18
CA LEU A 232 4.14 0.29 -15.66
C LEU A 232 3.04 -0.32 -16.52
N VAL A 233 3.28 -0.43 -17.82
CA VAL A 233 2.35 -0.98 -18.81
C VAL A 233 2.93 -2.28 -19.35
N ARG A 234 2.10 -3.28 -19.60
CA ARG A 234 2.49 -4.48 -20.34
C ARG A 234 1.99 -4.38 -21.77
N ASP A 235 2.82 -4.75 -22.73
CA ASP A 235 2.42 -4.82 -24.13
C ASP A 235 1.72 -6.16 -24.45
N GLU A 236 1.44 -6.39 -25.73
CA GLU A 236 0.78 -7.61 -26.24
C GLU A 236 1.57 -8.90 -25.96
N LEU A 237 2.87 -8.77 -25.63
CA LEU A 237 3.77 -9.88 -25.31
C LEU A 237 4.07 -9.96 -23.81
N ASP A 238 3.28 -9.27 -22.98
CA ASP A 238 3.45 -9.17 -21.52
C ASP A 238 4.78 -8.53 -21.08
N VAL A 239 5.48 -7.81 -21.97
CA VAL A 239 6.76 -7.17 -21.65
C VAL A 239 6.49 -5.90 -20.84
N PRO A 240 7.05 -5.77 -19.61
CA PRO A 240 6.88 -4.59 -18.79
C PRO A 240 7.62 -3.39 -19.38
N THR A 241 6.89 -2.32 -19.69
CA THR A 241 7.38 -1.05 -20.22
C THR A 241 7.01 0.09 -19.28
N LEU A 242 7.99 0.95 -18.96
CA LEU A 242 7.74 2.19 -18.23
C LEU A 242 7.31 3.28 -19.20
N VAL A 243 6.09 3.78 -19.03
CA VAL A 243 5.53 4.89 -19.81
C VAL A 243 5.54 6.14 -18.94
N VAL A 244 6.30 7.14 -19.37
CA VAL A 244 6.33 8.46 -18.73
C VAL A 244 5.37 9.38 -19.45
N SER A 245 4.43 9.97 -18.73
CA SER A 245 3.48 10.95 -19.27
C SER A 245 3.39 12.16 -18.35
N ARG A 246 2.67 13.21 -18.77
CA ARG A 246 2.48 14.42 -17.97
C ARG A 246 1.00 14.60 -17.66
N LEU A 247 0.67 14.74 -16.38
CA LEU A 247 -0.66 15.16 -15.95
C LEU A 247 -0.86 16.62 -16.34
N THR A 248 -1.82 16.87 -17.22
CA THR A 248 -2.23 18.24 -17.55
C THR A 248 -3.34 18.63 -16.58
N SER A 249 -3.14 19.72 -15.84
CA SER A 249 -4.21 20.28 -15.02
C SER A 249 -5.24 20.93 -15.96
N ALA A 250 -6.42 20.33 -16.07
CA ALA A 250 -7.57 21.05 -16.61
C ALA A 250 -7.87 22.20 -15.65
N ARG A 251 -7.58 23.43 -16.07
CA ARG A 251 -7.90 24.64 -15.31
C ARG A 251 -9.40 24.61 -14.95
N PRO A 252 -9.79 24.67 -13.67
CA PRO A 252 -11.21 24.72 -13.31
C PRO A 252 -11.83 25.96 -13.98
N PRO A 253 -13.06 25.85 -14.54
CA PRO A 253 -13.72 26.99 -15.15
C PRO A 253 -13.81 28.12 -14.12
N PRO A 254 -13.58 29.39 -14.52
CA PRO A 254 -13.65 30.51 -13.59
C PRO A 254 -15.00 30.48 -12.87
N ARG A 255 -14.97 30.48 -11.53
CA ARG A 255 -16.18 30.55 -10.70
C ARG A 255 -17.07 31.68 -11.26
N PRO A 256 -18.37 31.42 -11.56
CA PRO A 256 -19.23 32.47 -12.06
C PRO A 256 -19.21 33.62 -11.06
N ARG A 257 -18.79 34.80 -11.51
CA ARG A 257 -18.82 36.02 -10.70
C ARG A 257 -20.24 36.14 -10.15
N ARG A 258 -20.37 36.03 -8.82
CA ARG A 258 -21.61 36.35 -8.08
C ARG A 258 -22.06 37.71 -8.61
N ARG A 259 -23.13 37.73 -9.42
CA ARG A 259 -23.73 38.99 -9.86
C ARG A 259 -24.21 39.69 -8.60
N SER A 260 -23.54 40.77 -8.24
CA SER A 260 -24.01 41.68 -7.20
C SER A 260 -25.46 42.03 -7.52
N PRO A 261 -26.40 41.92 -6.56
CA PRO A 261 -27.78 42.29 -6.81
C PRO A 261 -27.81 43.76 -7.25
N SER A 262 -28.28 44.00 -8.47
CA SER A 262 -28.45 45.34 -9.01
C SER A 262 -29.40 46.10 -8.10
N ARG A 263 -28.90 47.18 -7.50
CA ARG A 263 -29.67 48.19 -6.78
C ARG A 263 -30.73 48.75 -7.75
N ARG A 264 -31.96 48.22 -7.70
CA ARG A 264 -33.10 48.86 -8.37
C ARG A 264 -33.39 50.15 -7.61
N ALA A 265 -33.20 51.27 -8.28
CA ALA A 265 -33.64 52.58 -7.84
C ALA A 265 -35.17 52.56 -7.71
N ALA A 266 -35.68 52.89 -6.52
CA ALA A 266 -37.09 53.12 -6.30
C ALA A 266 -37.46 54.49 -6.90
N THR A 267 -38.29 54.47 -7.92
CA THR A 267 -38.94 55.66 -8.50
C THR A 267 -40.09 56.06 -7.57
N ALA A 268 -40.09 57.30 -7.09
CA ALA A 268 -41.18 57.87 -6.31
C ALA A 268 -42.41 58.14 -7.18
N PRO A 269 -43.65 57.97 -6.68
CA PRO A 269 -44.85 58.34 -7.41
C PRO A 269 -45.12 59.85 -7.31
N PRO A 270 -45.64 60.50 -8.38
CA PRO A 270 -46.04 61.90 -8.33
C PRO A 270 -47.40 62.04 -7.64
N GLY A 271 -47.57 63.15 -6.92
CA GLY A 271 -48.78 63.46 -6.17
C GLY A 271 -50.03 63.61 -7.04
N ALA A 272 -51.17 63.31 -6.42
CA ALA A 272 -52.47 63.77 -6.85
C ALA A 272 -53.12 64.53 -5.69
N ARG A 273 -53.57 65.75 -6.02
CA ARG A 273 -54.51 66.55 -5.23
C ARG A 273 -55.91 65.97 -5.34
#